data_AF-A0A260WUN6-F1
#
_entry.id   AF-A0A260WUN6-F1
#
_cell.length_a   1.000
_cell.length_b   1.000
_cell.length_c   1.000
_cell.angle_alpha   90.00
_cell.angle_beta   90.00
_cell.angle_gamma   90.00
#
_symmetry.space_group_name_H-M   'P 1'
#
loop_
_entity.id
_entity.type
_entity.pdbx_description
1 polymer ?
#
loop_
_entity_poly.entity_id
_entity_poly.type
_entity_poly.pdbx_seq_one_letter_code
_entity_poly.pdbx_strand_id
1 'polypeptide(L)'
;MSMEKILAGLRTLDGVLELAPAPGSEHPEISWGDHFFYYAPDGQVPRNRQPYATIVTKDYPDDMTSRLEAPDRWRLNIHVGSQAFSELIGYAPGDIDAAAVDYSTEDVFNPQPLYGAYGWVCVVNPGRSTLDRALEALRTAHLDDRRRVERRQS
;
A
#
# COMPACT_ATOMS: atom_id res chain seq x y z
N MET A 1 -5.06 -14.03 8.86
CA MET A 1 -3.68 -14.31 9.30
C MET A 1 -2.62 -13.34 8.75
N SER A 2 -2.44 -13.15 7.44
CA SER A 2 -1.40 -12.22 6.94
C SER A 2 -1.81 -10.74 7.07
N MET A 3 -3.06 -10.38 6.74
CA MET A 3 -3.57 -9.02 6.94
C MET A 3 -3.43 -8.58 8.40
N GLU A 4 -3.89 -9.41 9.35
CA GLU A 4 -3.78 -9.11 10.79
C GLU A 4 -2.34 -8.89 11.24
N LYS A 5 -1.37 -9.66 10.71
CA LYS A 5 0.06 -9.46 10.99
C LYS A 5 0.57 -8.12 10.45
N ILE A 6 0.15 -7.74 9.24
CA ILE A 6 0.49 -6.45 8.64
C ILE A 6 -0.11 -5.30 9.44
N LEU A 7 -1.40 -5.37 9.77
CA LEU A 7 -2.09 -4.38 10.59
C LEU A 7 -1.43 -4.25 11.97
N ALA A 8 -1.16 -5.38 12.64
CA ALA A 8 -0.48 -5.38 13.92
C ALA A 8 0.90 -4.73 13.84
N GLY A 9 1.71 -5.06 12.82
CA GLY A 9 3.02 -4.46 12.61
C GLY A 9 2.95 -2.95 12.36
N LEU A 10 2.06 -2.50 11.48
CA LEU A 10 1.88 -1.08 11.18
C LEU A 10 1.44 -0.27 12.40
N ARG A 11 0.53 -0.80 13.20
CA ARG A 11 0.02 -0.15 14.42
C ARG A 11 1.08 0.04 15.51
N THR A 12 2.21 -0.67 15.44
CA THR A 12 3.34 -0.45 16.35
C THR A 12 4.25 0.72 15.97
N LEU A 13 4.08 1.30 14.78
CA LEU A 13 4.95 2.37 14.29
C LEU A 13 4.59 3.71 14.95
N ASP A 14 5.61 4.42 15.43
CA ASP A 14 5.46 5.72 16.10
C ASP A 14 4.85 6.77 15.17
N GLY A 15 3.82 7.48 15.63
CA GLY A 15 3.12 8.50 14.84
C GLY A 15 2.31 7.97 13.65
N VAL A 16 2.03 6.67 13.58
CA VAL A 16 1.14 6.10 12.57
C VAL A 16 -0.30 6.55 12.79
N LEU A 17 -0.95 6.97 11.71
CA LEU A 17 -2.40 7.11 11.63
C LEU A 17 -2.90 6.07 10.63
N GLU A 18 -3.83 5.24 11.08
CA GLU A 18 -4.62 4.33 10.25
C GLU A 18 -6.02 4.91 10.08
N LEU A 19 -6.39 5.19 8.84
CA LEU A 19 -7.77 5.44 8.46
C LEU A 19 -8.38 4.12 7.97
N ALA A 20 -9.40 3.62 8.66
CA ALA A 20 -10.10 2.39 8.32
C ALA A 20 -11.62 2.63 8.20
N PRO A 21 -12.11 3.10 7.04
CA PRO A 21 -13.53 3.36 6.83
C PRO A 21 -14.38 2.11 7.07
N ALA A 22 -15.55 2.31 7.66
CA ALA A 22 -16.50 1.25 7.97
C ALA A 22 -17.94 1.69 7.68
N PRO A 23 -18.89 0.74 7.54
CA PRO A 23 -20.31 1.06 7.40
C PRO A 23 -20.78 2.04 8.49
N GLY A 24 -21.42 3.13 8.08
CA GLY A 24 -21.89 4.20 8.97
C GLY A 24 -20.85 5.27 9.33
N SER A 25 -19.62 5.18 8.79
CA SER A 25 -18.66 6.30 8.83
C SER A 25 -19.02 7.40 7.81
N GLU A 26 -18.39 8.57 7.92
CA GLU A 26 -18.56 9.68 6.97
C GLU A 26 -17.89 9.45 5.59
N HIS A 27 -17.21 8.31 5.43
CA HIS A 27 -16.47 7.95 4.23
C HIS A 27 -17.34 7.18 3.23
N PRO A 28 -17.08 7.31 1.91
CA PRO A 28 -17.87 6.67 0.88
C PRO A 28 -17.81 5.14 0.97
N GLU A 29 -18.90 4.47 0.62
CA GLU A 29 -19.04 3.00 0.73
C GLU A 29 -17.92 2.23 0.03
N ILE A 30 -17.45 2.73 -1.11
CA ILE A 30 -16.35 2.14 -1.88
C ILE A 30 -15.05 1.96 -1.07
N SER A 31 -14.86 2.74 0.00
CA SER A 31 -13.67 2.66 0.86
C SER A 31 -13.85 1.77 2.10
N TRP A 32 -15.07 1.28 2.37
CA TRP A 32 -15.34 0.52 3.59
C TRP A 32 -14.58 -0.81 3.63
N GLY A 33 -13.85 -1.08 4.71
CA GLY A 33 -12.99 -2.25 4.84
C GLY A 33 -11.57 -2.06 4.31
N ASP A 34 -11.27 -0.94 3.65
CA ASP A 34 -9.91 -0.59 3.27
C ASP A 34 -9.16 0.06 4.44
N HIS A 35 -7.83 0.05 4.36
CA HIS A 35 -6.97 0.70 5.34
C HIS A 35 -5.98 1.63 4.63
N PHE A 36 -5.84 2.85 5.14
CA PHE A 36 -4.93 3.86 4.60
C PHE A 36 -3.98 4.33 5.71
N PHE A 37 -2.68 4.30 5.44
CA PHE A 37 -1.65 4.54 6.44
C PHE A 37 -0.85 5.82 6.16
N TYR A 38 -0.72 6.64 7.18
CA TYR A 38 -0.02 7.92 7.15
C TYR A 38 0.93 8.03 8.35
N TYR A 39 2.05 8.74 8.20
CA TYR A 39 2.70 9.35 9.36
C TYR A 39 1.99 10.67 9.70
N ALA A 40 1.16 10.68 10.72
CA ALA A 40 0.39 11.85 11.15
C ALA A 40 0.27 11.84 12.69
N PRO A 41 1.32 12.31 13.40
CA PRO A 41 1.36 12.27 14.86
C PRO A 41 0.32 13.18 15.54
N ASP A 42 -0.31 14.09 14.78
CA ASP A 42 -1.42 14.92 15.23
C ASP A 42 -2.80 14.21 15.14
N GLY A 43 -2.82 12.99 14.60
CA GLY A 43 -4.04 12.20 14.43
C GLY A 43 -4.97 12.70 13.32
N GLN A 44 -4.53 13.65 12.49
CA GLN A 44 -5.36 14.22 11.44
C GLN A 44 -5.01 13.63 10.06
N VAL A 45 -6.02 13.21 9.31
CA VAL A 45 -5.81 12.71 7.94
C VAL A 45 -5.29 13.84 7.06
N PRO A 46 -4.07 13.72 6.47
CA PRO A 46 -3.50 14.76 5.63
C PRO A 46 -4.33 15.01 4.36
N ARG A 47 -4.58 16.28 4.03
CA ARG A 47 -5.34 16.68 2.83
C ARG A 47 -4.47 16.99 1.59
N ASN A 48 -3.16 17.04 1.76
CA ASN A 48 -2.20 17.52 0.75
C ASN A 48 -1.22 16.43 0.27
N ARG A 49 -1.47 15.17 0.63
CA ARG A 49 -0.64 14.03 0.26
C ARG A 49 -1.42 12.73 0.37
N GLN A 50 -0.97 11.75 -0.40
CA GLN A 50 -1.49 10.39 -0.36
C GLN A 50 -0.92 9.63 0.86
N PRO A 51 -1.58 8.54 1.31
CA PRO A 51 -1.00 7.61 2.28
C PRO A 51 0.30 7.00 1.73
N TYR A 52 1.17 6.49 2.60
CA TYR A 52 2.38 5.78 2.16
C TYR A 52 2.12 4.30 1.89
N ALA A 53 1.03 3.76 2.43
CA ALA A 53 0.59 2.40 2.19
C ALA A 53 -0.94 2.30 2.27
N THR A 54 -1.52 1.37 1.53
CA THR A 54 -2.95 1.05 1.60
C THR A 54 -3.18 -0.45 1.55
N ILE A 55 -4.28 -0.89 2.14
CA ILE A 55 -4.87 -2.21 1.93
C ILE A 55 -6.23 -1.96 1.30
N VAL A 56 -6.45 -2.50 0.10
CA VAL A 56 -7.74 -2.43 -0.59
C VAL A 56 -8.34 -3.82 -0.72
N THR A 57 -9.65 -3.95 -0.48
CA THR A 57 -10.33 -5.25 -0.37
C THR A 57 -11.33 -5.52 -1.50
N LYS A 58 -11.30 -4.71 -2.55
CA LYS A 58 -12.23 -4.73 -3.69
C LYS A 58 -11.62 -3.98 -4.86
N ASP A 59 -12.16 -4.17 -6.05
CA ASP A 59 -11.70 -3.45 -7.24
C ASP A 59 -12.18 -1.99 -7.18
N TYR A 60 -11.35 -1.08 -7.67
CA TYR A 60 -11.73 0.32 -7.87
C TYR A 60 -12.09 0.55 -9.34
N PRO A 61 -12.94 1.52 -9.69
CA PRO A 61 -13.39 1.74 -11.07
C PRO A 61 -12.26 1.90 -12.11
N ASP A 62 -11.10 2.40 -11.68
CA ASP A 62 -9.89 2.58 -12.49
C ASP A 62 -8.81 1.51 -12.22
N ASP A 63 -9.05 0.57 -11.30
CA ASP A 63 -8.08 -0.41 -10.84
C ASP A 63 -8.75 -1.77 -10.58
N MET A 64 -8.99 -2.50 -11.68
CA MET A 64 -9.66 -3.81 -11.68
C MET A 64 -8.73 -4.97 -12.08
N THR A 65 -7.48 -4.69 -12.46
CA THR A 65 -6.57 -5.70 -13.03
C THR A 65 -6.10 -6.73 -12.00
N SER A 66 -6.20 -6.40 -10.72
CA SER A 66 -5.88 -7.30 -9.60
C SER A 66 -7.01 -8.29 -9.26
N ARG A 67 -8.21 -8.13 -9.83
CA ARG A 67 -9.37 -9.03 -9.68
C ARG A 67 -9.75 -9.25 -8.21
N LEU A 68 -9.95 -8.18 -7.47
CA LEU A 68 -10.23 -8.22 -6.03
C LEU A 68 -11.69 -8.51 -5.71
N GLU A 69 -12.60 -8.51 -6.68
CA GLU A 69 -14.00 -8.91 -6.50
C GLU A 69 -14.19 -10.40 -6.17
N ALA A 70 -13.17 -11.24 -6.42
CA ALA A 70 -13.23 -12.63 -6.01
C ALA A 70 -13.09 -12.77 -4.47
N PRO A 71 -13.79 -13.73 -3.84
CA PRO A 71 -13.80 -13.87 -2.38
C PRO A 71 -12.39 -13.97 -1.78
N ASP A 72 -12.24 -13.40 -0.57
CA ASP A 72 -11.01 -13.45 0.24
C ASP A 72 -9.77 -12.80 -0.41
N ARG A 73 -9.95 -11.95 -1.42
CA ARG A 73 -8.86 -11.21 -2.07
C ARG A 73 -8.75 -9.78 -1.57
N TRP A 74 -7.51 -9.36 -1.38
CA TRP A 74 -7.16 -8.00 -1.03
C TRP A 74 -5.75 -7.71 -1.51
N ARG A 75 -5.40 -6.44 -1.64
CA ARG A 75 -4.10 -6.01 -2.14
C ARG A 75 -3.46 -5.00 -1.18
N LEU A 76 -2.22 -5.30 -0.81
CA LEU A 76 -1.34 -4.37 -0.14
C LEU A 76 -0.66 -3.49 -1.19
N ASN A 77 -0.66 -2.17 -1.00
CA ASN A 77 0.06 -1.21 -1.82
C ASN A 77 1.05 -0.44 -0.95
N ILE A 78 2.27 -0.21 -1.43
CA ILE A 78 3.33 0.47 -0.68
C ILE A 78 4.08 1.41 -1.60
N HIS A 79 4.25 2.66 -1.19
CA HIS A 79 5.17 3.59 -1.84
C HIS A 79 6.59 3.35 -1.33
N VAL A 80 7.40 2.69 -2.15
CA VAL A 80 8.77 2.27 -1.77
C VAL A 80 9.87 3.13 -2.41
N GLY A 81 9.51 3.97 -3.39
CA GLY A 81 10.47 4.75 -4.15
C GLY A 81 11.24 3.91 -5.18
N SER A 82 11.98 4.57 -6.07
CA SER A 82 12.57 3.93 -7.27
C SER A 82 13.60 2.85 -6.96
N GLN A 83 14.45 3.06 -5.94
CA GLN A 83 15.51 2.12 -5.58
C GLN A 83 14.91 0.80 -5.05
N ALA A 84 14.12 0.86 -3.98
CA ALA A 84 13.52 -0.33 -3.39
C ALA A 84 12.50 -0.99 -4.33
N PHE A 85 11.81 -0.22 -5.19
CA PHE A 85 11.01 -0.78 -6.28
C PHE A 85 11.87 -1.72 -7.15
N SER A 86 13.03 -1.26 -7.60
CA SER A 86 13.90 -2.04 -8.50
C SER A 86 14.43 -3.30 -7.82
N GLU A 87 14.73 -3.24 -6.54
CA GLU A 87 15.16 -4.39 -5.73
C GLU A 87 14.03 -5.41 -5.50
N LEU A 88 12.78 -4.95 -5.36
CA LEU A 88 11.62 -5.81 -5.14
C LEU A 88 11.12 -6.47 -6.43
N ILE A 89 11.09 -5.71 -7.53
CA ILE A 89 10.47 -6.07 -8.80
C ILE A 89 11.49 -6.65 -9.81
N GLY A 90 12.75 -6.23 -9.73
CA GLY A 90 13.83 -6.70 -10.61
C GLY A 90 14.09 -5.82 -11.85
N TYR A 91 13.35 -4.72 -12.00
CA TYR A 91 13.54 -3.71 -13.06
C TYR A 91 13.09 -2.32 -12.57
N ALA A 92 13.51 -1.25 -13.26
CA ALA A 92 13.21 0.11 -12.82
C ALA A 92 11.75 0.51 -13.11
N PRO A 93 11.17 1.47 -12.37
CA PRO A 93 9.80 1.95 -12.65
C PRO A 93 9.56 2.42 -14.09
N GLY A 94 10.60 2.93 -14.77
CA GLY A 94 10.51 3.36 -16.17
C GLY A 94 10.46 2.22 -17.19
N ASP A 95 10.76 1.00 -16.78
CA ASP A 95 10.86 -0.19 -17.64
C ASP A 95 9.63 -1.12 -17.52
N ILE A 96 8.56 -0.65 -16.86
CA ILE A 96 7.32 -1.43 -16.70
C ILE A 96 6.69 -1.69 -18.08
N ASP A 97 6.62 -2.96 -18.48
CA ASP A 97 5.73 -3.42 -19.55
C ASP A 97 4.40 -3.86 -18.94
N ALA A 98 3.45 -2.93 -18.85
CA ALA A 98 2.17 -3.18 -18.20
C ALA A 98 1.35 -4.30 -18.86
N ALA A 99 1.57 -4.59 -20.15
CA ALA A 99 0.87 -5.66 -20.86
C ALA A 99 1.39 -7.06 -20.49
N ALA A 100 2.62 -7.14 -19.97
CA ALA A 100 3.25 -8.40 -19.57
C ALA A 100 3.02 -8.78 -18.10
N VAL A 101 2.43 -7.89 -17.30
CA VAL A 101 2.23 -8.10 -15.85
C VAL A 101 0.85 -8.73 -15.57
N ASP A 102 0.85 -9.91 -14.96
CA ASP A 102 -0.37 -10.46 -14.33
C ASP A 102 -0.52 -9.90 -12.90
N TYR A 103 -1.22 -8.77 -12.80
CA TYR A 103 -1.51 -8.08 -11.54
C TYR A 103 -2.39 -8.89 -10.58
N SER A 104 -3.00 -9.99 -11.04
CA SER A 104 -3.84 -10.85 -10.21
C SER A 104 -3.06 -11.96 -9.50
N THR A 105 -1.76 -12.10 -9.78
CA THR A 105 -0.89 -13.10 -9.14
C THR A 105 -0.76 -12.84 -7.64
N GLU A 106 -1.09 -13.85 -6.83
CA GLU A 106 -1.02 -13.76 -5.37
C GLU A 106 0.41 -13.99 -4.84
N ASP A 107 0.72 -13.40 -3.70
CA ASP A 107 2.00 -13.56 -2.98
C ASP A 107 3.24 -13.29 -3.86
N VAL A 108 3.14 -12.29 -4.75
CA VAL A 108 4.21 -11.78 -5.60
C VAL A 108 4.23 -10.26 -5.57
N PHE A 109 5.43 -9.66 -5.55
CA PHE A 109 5.58 -8.23 -5.75
C PHE A 109 5.38 -7.89 -7.23
N ASN A 110 4.39 -7.04 -7.50
CA ASN A 110 4.13 -6.44 -8.80
C ASN A 110 4.27 -4.91 -8.71
N PRO A 111 4.54 -4.21 -9.82
CA PRO A 111 4.25 -2.77 -9.87
C PRO A 111 2.78 -2.54 -9.53
N GLN A 112 2.48 -1.46 -8.80
CA GLN A 112 1.09 -1.08 -8.62
C GLN A 112 0.49 -0.66 -9.98
N PRO A 113 -0.71 -1.13 -10.37
CA PRO A 113 -1.24 -0.97 -11.74
C PRO A 113 -1.30 0.47 -12.28
N LEU A 114 -1.54 1.46 -11.41
CA LEU A 114 -1.72 2.87 -11.76
C LEU A 114 -0.50 3.74 -11.41
N TYR A 115 0.23 3.36 -10.36
CA TYR A 115 1.25 4.17 -9.72
C TYR A 115 2.64 3.52 -9.74
N GLY A 116 2.80 2.39 -10.42
CA GLY A 116 4.07 1.66 -10.54
C GLY A 116 5.22 2.54 -11.01
N ALA A 117 4.99 3.36 -12.04
CA ALA A 117 5.96 4.31 -12.58
C ALA A 117 6.45 5.35 -11.54
N TYR A 118 5.68 5.58 -10.48
CA TYR A 118 6.02 6.48 -9.37
C TYR A 118 6.66 5.74 -8.18
N GLY A 119 7.11 4.50 -8.36
CA GLY A 119 7.79 3.73 -7.31
C GLY A 119 6.83 3.08 -6.31
N TRP A 120 5.61 2.74 -6.75
CA TRP A 120 4.67 1.95 -5.95
C TRP A 120 4.72 0.49 -6.33
N VAL A 121 4.72 -0.37 -5.32
CA VAL A 121 4.57 -1.83 -5.48
C VAL A 121 3.27 -2.29 -4.85
N CYS A 122 2.78 -3.43 -5.31
CA CYS A 122 1.64 -4.10 -4.71
C CYS A 122 1.85 -5.61 -4.59
N VAL A 123 1.11 -6.23 -3.68
CA VAL A 123 1.03 -7.68 -3.51
C VAL A 123 -0.43 -8.04 -3.25
N VAL A 124 -1.00 -8.92 -4.08
CA VAL A 124 -2.32 -9.52 -3.80
C VAL A 124 -2.13 -10.66 -2.80
N ASN A 125 -2.94 -10.71 -1.74
CA ASN A 125 -2.89 -11.72 -0.70
C ASN A 125 -1.45 -12.04 -0.22
N PRO A 126 -0.71 -11.06 0.35
CA PRO A 126 0.63 -11.31 0.88
C PRO A 126 0.70 -12.59 1.73
N GLY A 127 1.60 -13.47 1.36
CA GLY A 127 1.77 -14.81 1.91
C GLY A 127 3.21 -15.05 2.33
N ARG A 128 3.62 -16.32 2.37
CA ARG A 128 4.94 -16.72 2.89
C ARG A 128 6.09 -16.13 2.08
N SER A 129 5.89 -15.90 0.78
CA SER A 129 6.95 -15.48 -0.14
C SER A 129 7.24 -13.98 -0.04
N THR A 130 6.24 -13.18 0.36
CA THR A 130 6.34 -11.72 0.35
C THR A 130 6.22 -11.07 1.73
N LEU A 131 5.59 -11.71 2.71
CA LEU A 131 5.20 -11.07 3.97
C LEU A 131 6.36 -10.37 4.70
N ASP A 132 7.49 -11.06 4.89
CA ASP A 132 8.61 -10.47 5.64
C ASP A 132 9.22 -9.26 4.92
N ARG A 133 9.36 -9.34 3.58
CA ARG A 133 9.84 -8.22 2.75
C ARG A 133 8.82 -7.09 2.70
N ALA A 134 7.52 -7.39 2.72
CA ALA A 134 6.46 -6.40 2.75
C ALA A 134 6.43 -5.63 4.07
N LEU A 135 6.59 -6.33 5.21
CA LEU A 135 6.71 -5.70 6.53
C LEU A 135 7.92 -4.76 6.60
N GLU A 136 9.06 -5.15 6.04
CA GLU A 136 10.25 -4.30 5.98
C GLU A 136 10.06 -3.08 5.06
N ALA A 137 9.45 -3.28 3.89
CA ALA A 137 9.10 -2.20 2.98
C ALA A 137 8.12 -1.19 3.64
N LEU A 138 7.15 -1.66 4.42
CA LEU A 138 6.21 -0.81 5.16
C LEU A 138 6.91 0.06 6.21
N ARG A 139 7.86 -0.51 6.97
CA ARG A 139 8.67 0.27 7.94
C ARG A 139 9.45 1.38 7.24
N THR A 140 10.10 1.04 6.12
CA THR A 140 10.87 2.01 5.34
C THR A 140 9.97 3.11 4.76
N ALA A 141 8.83 2.74 4.17
CA ALA A 141 7.86 3.67 3.61
C ALA A 141 7.31 4.64 4.67
N HIS A 142 7.07 4.14 5.89
CA HIS A 142 6.67 4.94 7.04
C HIS A 142 7.75 5.96 7.44
N LEU A 143 9.02 5.54 7.56
CA LEU A 143 10.14 6.43 7.86
C LEU A 143 10.32 7.50 6.78
N ASP A 144 10.13 7.16 5.51
CA ASP A 144 10.21 8.12 4.43
C ASP A 144 9.05 9.11 4.45
N ASP A 145 7.84 8.68 4.84
CA ASP A 145 6.71 9.57 5.06
C ASP A 145 6.95 10.55 6.19
N ARG A 146 7.49 10.06 7.31
CA ARG A 146 7.95 10.87 8.44
C ARG A 146 8.95 11.94 8.00
N ARG A 147 10.02 11.54 7.29
CA ARG A 147 11.03 12.48 6.76
C ARG A 147 10.43 13.52 5.81
N ARG A 148 9.39 13.18 5.04
CA ARG A 148 8.70 14.15 4.17
C ARG A 148 7.89 15.16 4.97
N VAL A 149 7.22 14.72 6.04
CA VAL A 149 6.43 15.60 6.92
C VAL A 149 7.33 16.53 7.72
N GLU A 150 8.36 16.01 8.39
CA GLU A 150 9.28 16.79 9.22
C GLU A 150 10.00 17.88 8.40
N ARG A 151 10.43 17.57 7.17
CA ARG A 151 11.07 18.54 6.25
C ARG A 151 10.14 19.68 5.79
N ARG A 152 8.82 19.51 5.85
CA ARG A 152 7.85 20.56 5.47
C ARG A 152 7.52 21.48 6.63
N GLN A 153 7.84 21.07 7.85
CA GLN A 153 7.58 21.81 9.09
C GLN A 153 8.79 22.63 9.56
N SER A 154 9.98 22.34 9.03
CA SER A 154 11.19 23.15 9.16
C SER A 154 11.20 24.31 8.16
#